data_AF-Q830B7-F1
#
_entry.id   AF-Q830B7-F1
#
_cell.length_a   1.000
_cell.length_b   1.000
_cell.length_c   1.000
_cell.angle_alpha   90.00
_cell.angle_beta   90.00
_cell.angle_gamma   90.00
#
_symmetry.space_group_name_H-M   'P 1'
#
loop_
_entity.id
_entity.type
_entity.pdbx_description
1 polymer ?
#
loop_
_entity_poly.entity_id
_entity_poly.type
_entity_poly.pdbx_seq_one_letter_code
_entity_poly.pdbx_strand_id
1 'polypeptide(L)'
;MTEAIHCIGCGAIIQTENPHELGYTPKTAFEKGMETGEVYCQRCFRLRHYNDIQDVQLTDDDFLRLLNGLGTEDALIVNVVDIFDFNGSLIPGLHRFIGDNPVLLVGNKVDILPKSLKKPKMVQWMRERAHEAGLRPVDVLLTSGKKPQEMQELLDTIEKYREGRDVYVVGVTNVGKSTLINQIIQQTVGVQDVITTSQFPGTTLDKIEIPLDDGHFLIDTPGIIHRHQMAHYLGKKDLKIIAPQKEIKPKVYQLNAEQTLFLGGLARFDYVQGAKSSFIAYVSNDLKLHRTKTATADAFYEKHVGGLLQPPRADEVAEFPELVRFEFSVKEKTDIVFAGLGWITVTEPGVVAGWAPKGVDVLRRKALI
;
A
#
# COMPACT_ATOMS: atom_id res chain seq x y z
N MET A 1 -10.16 25.44 33.90
CA MET A 1 -10.42 24.72 32.65
C MET A 1 -9.25 25.06 31.74
N THR A 2 -8.26 24.19 31.63
CA THR A 2 -7.11 24.40 30.73
C THR A 2 -7.64 24.32 29.30
N GLU A 3 -7.58 25.43 28.57
CA GLU A 3 -7.92 25.44 27.14
C GLU A 3 -7.08 24.38 26.42
N ALA A 4 -7.75 23.51 25.66
CA ALA A 4 -7.06 22.53 24.84
C ALA A 4 -6.29 23.28 23.76
N ILE A 5 -4.98 23.04 23.67
CA ILE A 5 -4.12 23.71 22.71
C ILE A 5 -4.21 22.95 21.40
N HIS A 6 -4.53 23.66 20.32
CA HIS A 6 -4.68 23.07 19.00
C HIS A 6 -3.45 23.34 18.13
N CYS A 7 -3.09 22.36 17.31
CA CYS A 7 -2.07 22.52 16.28
C CYS A 7 -2.52 23.59 15.27
N ILE A 8 -1.66 24.57 14.97
CA ILE A 8 -1.98 25.62 13.99
C ILE A 8 -2.08 25.09 12.57
N GLY A 9 -1.27 24.06 12.26
CA GLY A 9 -1.40 23.34 11.00
C GLY A 9 -2.77 22.70 10.89
N CYS A 10 -3.00 21.61 11.63
CA CYS A 10 -4.12 20.72 11.36
C CYS A 10 -5.32 20.78 12.34
N GLY A 11 -5.26 21.62 13.37
CA GLY A 11 -6.32 21.74 14.38
C GLY A 11 -6.42 20.59 15.37
N ALA A 12 -5.56 19.55 15.31
CA ALA A 12 -5.55 18.47 16.29
C ALA A 12 -5.21 18.98 17.70
N ILE A 13 -5.82 18.39 18.74
CA ILE A 13 -5.47 18.68 20.13
C ILE A 13 -4.05 18.21 20.38
N ILE A 14 -3.19 19.12 20.83
CA ILE A 14 -1.79 18.83 21.09
C ILE A 14 -1.67 17.93 22.32
N GLN A 15 -0.90 16.86 22.17
CA GLN A 15 -0.51 15.98 23.25
C GLN A 15 1.00 15.67 23.18
N THR A 16 1.60 15.31 24.30
CA THR A 16 3.05 15.07 24.41
C THR A 16 3.40 13.68 24.94
N GLU A 17 2.41 12.80 25.05
CA GLU A 17 2.50 11.51 25.72
C GLU A 17 2.70 10.35 24.75
N ASN A 18 1.91 10.27 23.68
CA ASN A 18 1.91 9.15 22.75
C ASN A 18 2.45 9.55 21.36
N PRO A 19 3.67 9.15 20.97
CA PRO A 19 4.25 9.46 19.66
C PRO A 19 3.48 8.94 18.44
N HIS A 20 2.59 7.97 18.63
CA HIS A 20 1.86 7.31 17.55
C HIS A 20 0.44 7.84 17.36
N GLU A 21 -0.02 8.74 18.23
CA GLU A 21 -1.36 9.32 18.17
C GLU A 21 -1.36 10.73 17.57
N LEU A 22 -2.53 11.15 17.09
CA LEU A 22 -2.74 12.48 16.52
C LEU A 22 -2.39 13.58 17.54
N GLY A 23 -1.92 14.71 17.01
CA GLY A 23 -1.55 15.86 17.84
C GLY A 23 -0.26 15.69 18.64
N TYR A 24 0.47 14.57 18.51
CA TYR A 24 1.73 14.39 19.22
C TYR A 24 2.73 15.49 18.87
N THR A 25 3.35 16.10 19.87
CA THR A 25 4.55 16.90 19.71
C THR A 25 5.50 16.65 20.89
N PRO A 26 6.83 16.59 20.68
CA PRO A 26 7.77 16.46 21.80
C PRO A 26 7.62 17.61 22.80
N LYS A 27 7.74 17.35 24.11
CA LYS A 27 7.60 18.39 25.16
C LYS A 27 8.47 19.63 24.91
N THR A 28 9.70 19.43 24.45
CA THR A 28 10.63 20.52 24.11
C THR A 28 10.15 21.38 22.94
N ALA A 29 9.45 20.79 21.98
CA ALA A 29 8.85 21.51 20.86
C ALA A 29 7.54 22.19 21.26
N PHE A 30 6.77 21.57 22.17
CA PHE A 30 5.57 22.16 22.77
C PHE A 30 5.90 23.43 23.55
N GLU A 31 6.88 23.37 24.46
CA GLU A 31 7.31 24.50 25.29
C GLU A 31 7.80 25.67 24.43
N LYS A 32 8.63 25.38 23.42
CA LYS A 32 9.08 26.41 22.45
C LYS A 32 7.94 27.00 21.62
N GLY A 33 7.03 26.16 21.13
CA GLY A 33 5.87 26.61 20.37
C GLY A 33 4.91 27.44 21.21
N MET A 34 4.87 27.21 22.52
CA MET A 34 4.10 28.00 23.48
C MET A 34 4.69 29.39 23.72
N GLU A 35 6.02 29.52 23.69
CA GLU A 35 6.69 30.82 23.75
C GLU A 35 6.48 31.65 22.48
N THR A 36 6.48 31.02 21.30
CA THR A 36 6.31 31.70 20.01
C THR A 36 4.86 31.88 19.59
N GLY A 37 3.91 31.26 20.29
CA GLY A 37 2.51 31.17 19.88
C GLY A 37 2.29 30.30 18.65
N GLU A 38 3.32 29.59 18.16
CA GLU A 38 3.29 28.72 17.00
C GLU A 38 3.48 27.24 17.38
N VAL A 39 2.42 26.57 17.81
CA VAL A 39 2.48 25.13 18.13
C VAL A 39 2.05 24.28 16.94
N TYR A 40 2.99 23.46 16.47
CA TYR A 40 2.74 22.42 15.48
C TYR A 40 2.84 21.04 16.13
N CYS A 41 1.95 20.13 15.72
CA CYS A 41 2.16 18.70 15.95
C CYS A 41 3.36 18.22 15.12
N GLN A 42 3.94 17.10 15.51
CA GLN A 42 5.09 16.49 14.85
C GLN A 42 4.84 16.26 13.36
N ARG A 43 3.61 15.89 12.98
CA ARG A 43 3.19 15.70 11.58
C ARG A 43 3.26 17.01 10.80
N CYS A 44 2.60 18.07 11.26
CA CYS A 44 2.62 19.39 10.60
C CYS A 44 4.03 19.99 10.58
N PHE A 45 4.79 19.83 11.66
CA PHE A 45 6.18 20.30 11.72
C PHE A 45 7.06 19.60 10.68
N ARG A 46 6.98 18.27 10.59
CA ARG A 46 7.75 17.49 9.60
C ARG A 46 7.29 17.74 8.17
N LEU A 47 6.00 17.94 7.96
CA LEU A 47 5.47 18.32 6.66
C LEU A 47 6.07 19.66 6.22
N ARG A 48 6.05 20.69 7.08
CA ARG A 48 6.53 22.04 6.76
C ARG A 48 8.05 22.13 6.55
N HIS A 49 8.84 21.37 7.32
CA HIS A 49 10.30 21.47 7.29
C HIS A 49 10.98 20.41 6.43
N TYR A 50 10.34 19.25 6.26
CA TYR A 50 10.95 18.09 5.61
C TYR A 50 10.08 17.50 4.47
N ASN A 51 8.90 18.06 4.16
CA ASN A 51 7.93 17.50 3.22
C ASN A 51 7.63 16.01 3.49
N ASP A 52 7.54 15.65 4.78
CA ASP A 52 7.44 14.25 5.23
C ASP A 52 6.07 13.96 5.85
N ILE A 53 5.24 13.21 5.11
CA ILE A 53 3.88 12.81 5.48
C ILE A 53 3.96 11.57 6.38
N GLN A 54 3.51 11.68 7.64
CA GLN A 54 3.42 10.56 8.56
C GLN A 54 2.09 9.80 8.40
N ASP A 55 2.14 8.47 8.48
CA ASP A 55 0.96 7.59 8.45
C ASP A 55 0.20 7.65 9.79
N VAL A 56 -1.13 7.75 9.72
CA VAL A 56 -2.04 7.68 10.89
C VAL A 56 -2.71 6.31 10.89
N GLN A 57 -2.79 5.67 12.05
CA GLN A 57 -3.59 4.44 12.18
C GLN A 57 -5.08 4.81 12.26
N LEU A 58 -5.84 4.36 11.27
CA LEU A 58 -7.29 4.57 11.19
C LEU A 58 -8.06 3.37 11.71
N THR A 59 -9.18 3.63 12.38
CA THR A 59 -10.19 2.61 12.65
C THR A 59 -11.08 2.40 11.43
N ASP A 60 -11.73 1.23 11.36
CA ASP A 60 -12.65 0.90 10.27
C ASP A 60 -13.85 1.88 10.21
N ASP A 61 -14.27 2.43 11.36
CA ASP A 61 -15.37 3.41 11.45
C ASP A 61 -14.96 4.80 10.95
N ASP A 62 -13.75 5.27 11.31
CA ASP A 62 -13.22 6.54 10.80
C ASP A 62 -13.05 6.50 9.28
N PHE A 63 -12.65 5.34 8.77
CA PHE A 63 -12.55 5.07 7.34
C PHE A 63 -13.91 5.16 6.64
N LEU A 64 -14.96 4.53 7.18
CA LEU A 64 -16.30 4.60 6.60
C LEU A 64 -16.84 6.04 6.62
N ARG A 65 -16.58 6.80 7.67
CA ARG A 65 -16.99 8.22 7.73
C ARG A 65 -16.27 9.06 6.67
N LEU A 66 -14.96 8.87 6.51
CA LEU A 66 -14.19 9.55 5.49
C LEU A 66 -14.73 9.24 4.09
N LEU A 67 -14.92 7.95 3.77
CA LEU A 67 -15.41 7.57 2.45
C LEU A 67 -16.85 8.05 2.19
N ASN A 68 -17.75 7.98 3.17
CA ASN A 68 -19.10 8.52 3.00
C ASN A 68 -19.11 10.03 2.77
N GLY A 69 -18.19 10.77 3.41
CA GLY A 69 -18.01 12.19 3.15
C GLY A 69 -17.59 12.47 1.71
N LEU A 70 -16.76 11.62 1.10
CA LEU A 70 -16.37 11.76 -0.31
C LEU A 70 -17.56 11.60 -1.27
N GLY A 71 -18.56 10.79 -0.92
CA GLY A 71 -19.73 10.57 -1.77
C GLY A 71 -20.67 11.78 -1.89
N THR A 72 -20.57 12.76 -0.98
CA THR A 72 -21.36 13.99 -1.04
C THR A 72 -20.67 15.13 -1.77
N GLU A 73 -19.37 15.00 -2.04
CA GLU A 73 -18.59 15.97 -2.80
C GLU A 73 -18.77 15.75 -4.30
N ASP A 74 -18.67 16.81 -5.10
CA ASP A 74 -18.55 16.72 -6.57
C ASP A 74 -17.07 16.83 -6.94
N ALA A 75 -16.41 15.67 -7.12
CA ALA A 75 -14.97 15.58 -7.22
C ALA A 75 -14.49 14.43 -8.09
N LEU A 76 -13.25 14.53 -8.58
CA LEU A 76 -12.54 13.38 -9.17
C LEU A 76 -11.89 12.56 -8.06
N ILE A 77 -12.18 11.25 -8.01
CA ILE A 77 -11.50 10.33 -7.11
C ILE A 77 -10.31 9.68 -7.82
N VAL A 78 -9.10 9.96 -7.35
CA VAL A 78 -7.87 9.31 -7.82
C VAL A 78 -7.55 8.16 -6.87
N ASN A 79 -7.86 6.93 -7.28
CA ASN A 79 -7.58 5.73 -6.50
C ASN A 79 -6.20 5.17 -6.83
N VAL A 80 -5.26 5.29 -5.90
CA VAL A 80 -3.88 4.83 -6.03
C VAL A 80 -3.76 3.40 -5.49
N VAL A 81 -3.26 2.50 -6.35
CA VAL A 81 -3.00 1.10 -6.00
C VAL A 81 -1.56 0.71 -6.29
N ASP A 82 -0.98 -0.18 -5.47
CA ASP A 82 0.33 -0.78 -5.78
C ASP A 82 0.13 -1.85 -6.86
N ILE A 83 0.85 -1.75 -7.98
CA ILE A 83 0.73 -2.73 -9.06
C ILE A 83 1.22 -4.13 -8.66
N PHE A 84 2.15 -4.20 -7.72
CA PHE A 84 2.70 -5.45 -7.22
C PHE A 84 1.73 -6.16 -6.28
N ASP A 85 0.99 -5.39 -5.49
CA ASP A 85 -0.02 -5.88 -4.55
C ASP A 85 -1.42 -5.32 -4.86
N PHE A 86 -1.87 -5.47 -6.10
CA PHE A 86 -3.13 -4.88 -6.55
C PHE A 86 -4.33 -5.32 -5.70
N ASN A 87 -4.45 -6.62 -5.40
CA ASN A 87 -5.56 -7.16 -4.62
C ASN A 87 -5.54 -6.64 -3.18
N GLY A 88 -4.37 -6.56 -2.56
CA GLY A 88 -4.22 -5.95 -1.24
C GLY A 88 -4.46 -4.44 -1.27
N SER A 89 -4.22 -3.79 -2.41
CA SER A 89 -4.32 -2.34 -2.60
C SER A 89 -5.70 -1.82 -2.95
N LEU A 90 -6.57 -2.70 -3.43
CA LEU A 90 -7.89 -2.30 -3.88
C LEU A 90 -8.84 -2.17 -2.68
N ILE A 91 -9.40 -0.97 -2.50
CA ILE A 91 -10.35 -0.67 -1.43
C ILE A 91 -11.69 -1.36 -1.74
N PRO A 92 -12.12 -2.37 -0.95
CA PRO A 92 -13.35 -3.10 -1.20
C PRO A 92 -14.57 -2.20 -1.06
N GLY A 93 -15.46 -2.25 -2.05
CA GLY A 93 -16.69 -1.48 -2.01
C GLY A 93 -16.52 0.03 -2.14
N LEU A 94 -15.35 0.53 -2.53
CA LEU A 94 -15.10 1.98 -2.73
C LEU A 94 -16.23 2.67 -3.51
N HIS A 95 -16.67 2.04 -4.61
CA HIS A 95 -17.76 2.52 -5.47
C HIS A 95 -19.09 2.75 -4.74
N ARG A 96 -19.32 2.14 -3.57
CA ARG A 96 -20.53 2.31 -2.77
C ARG A 96 -20.51 3.59 -1.93
N PHE A 97 -19.33 4.14 -1.69
CA PHE A 97 -19.14 5.26 -0.77
C PHE A 97 -18.83 6.57 -1.48
N ILE A 98 -18.28 6.51 -2.69
CA ILE A 98 -17.90 7.70 -3.46
C ILE A 98 -19.04 8.29 -4.30
N GLY A 99 -20.26 7.78 -4.19
CA GLY A 99 -21.41 8.27 -4.96
C GLY A 99 -21.22 8.10 -6.48
N ASP A 100 -21.60 9.13 -7.24
CA ASP A 100 -21.50 9.18 -8.71
C ASP A 100 -20.17 9.77 -9.20
N ASN A 101 -19.22 10.02 -8.29
CA ASN A 101 -17.94 10.63 -8.62
C ASN A 101 -17.12 9.77 -9.60
N PRO A 102 -16.51 10.38 -10.64
CA PRO A 102 -15.64 9.66 -11.54
C PRO A 102 -14.39 9.16 -10.80
N VAL A 103 -13.93 7.96 -11.18
CA VAL A 103 -12.74 7.34 -10.60
C VAL A 103 -11.63 7.19 -11.61
N LEU A 104 -10.49 7.83 -11.37
CA LEU A 104 -9.24 7.53 -12.06
C LEU A 104 -8.46 6.49 -11.26
N LEU A 105 -8.20 5.32 -11.85
CA LEU A 105 -7.41 4.27 -11.20
C LEU A 105 -5.93 4.39 -11.59
N VAL A 106 -5.06 4.54 -10.59
CA VAL A 106 -3.63 4.78 -10.77
C VAL A 106 -2.82 3.64 -10.18
N GLY A 107 -2.20 2.82 -11.05
CA GLY A 107 -1.27 1.77 -10.67
C GLY A 107 0.12 2.33 -10.48
N ASN A 108 0.53 2.51 -9.23
CA ASN A 108 1.83 3.06 -8.88
C ASN A 108 2.91 1.96 -8.82
N LYS A 109 4.17 2.40 -8.74
CA LYS A 109 5.38 1.57 -8.67
C LYS A 109 5.59 0.70 -9.91
N VAL A 110 5.25 1.20 -11.10
CA VAL A 110 5.52 0.45 -12.34
C VAL A 110 7.03 0.20 -12.57
N ASP A 111 7.91 0.93 -11.88
CA ASP A 111 9.37 0.76 -11.93
C ASP A 111 9.88 -0.55 -11.31
N ILE A 112 9.09 -1.20 -10.44
CA ILE A 112 9.49 -2.47 -9.82
C ILE A 112 9.12 -3.69 -10.66
N LEU A 113 8.25 -3.53 -11.67
CA LEU A 113 7.85 -4.64 -12.52
C LEU A 113 8.95 -5.04 -13.51
N PRO A 114 9.09 -6.34 -13.83
CA PRO A 114 9.99 -6.80 -14.88
C PRO A 114 9.72 -6.11 -16.21
N LYS A 115 10.77 -5.68 -16.93
CA LYS A 115 10.65 -5.01 -18.24
C LYS A 115 9.95 -5.85 -19.33
N SER A 116 9.85 -7.17 -19.13
CA SER A 116 9.10 -8.06 -20.02
C SER A 116 7.59 -7.81 -19.99
N LEU A 117 7.06 -7.20 -18.92
CA LEU A 117 5.66 -6.82 -18.80
C LEU A 117 5.37 -5.54 -19.58
N LYS A 118 4.50 -5.66 -20.59
CA LYS A 118 4.09 -4.52 -21.41
C LYS A 118 3.00 -3.72 -20.72
N LYS A 119 3.19 -2.40 -20.58
CA LYS A 119 2.22 -1.46 -19.97
C LYS A 119 0.76 -1.66 -20.47
N PRO A 120 0.47 -1.78 -21.78
CA PRO A 120 -0.92 -1.92 -22.24
C PRO A 120 -1.64 -3.16 -21.70
N LYS A 121 -0.93 -4.29 -21.58
CA LYS A 121 -1.51 -5.52 -21.00
C LYS A 121 -1.81 -5.33 -19.52
N MET A 122 -0.95 -4.63 -18.80
CA MET A 122 -1.14 -4.33 -17.37
C MET A 122 -2.31 -3.39 -17.15
N VAL A 123 -2.45 -2.34 -17.98
CA VAL A 123 -3.60 -1.42 -17.94
C VAL A 123 -4.91 -2.18 -18.17
N GLN A 124 -4.96 -3.03 -19.21
CA GLN A 124 -6.13 -3.86 -19.48
C GLN A 124 -6.43 -4.79 -18.29
N TRP A 125 -5.41 -5.48 -17.77
CA TRP A 125 -5.57 -6.38 -16.63
C TRP A 125 -6.10 -5.66 -15.39
N MET A 126 -5.56 -4.48 -15.05
CA MET A 126 -6.05 -3.68 -13.93
C MET A 126 -7.51 -3.27 -14.12
N ARG A 127 -7.89 -2.88 -15.34
CA ARG A 127 -9.27 -2.53 -15.67
C ARG A 127 -10.21 -3.73 -15.46
N GLU A 128 -9.82 -4.92 -15.93
CA GLU A 128 -10.60 -6.15 -15.71
C GLU A 128 -10.76 -6.47 -14.23
N ARG A 129 -9.68 -6.39 -13.44
CA ARG A 129 -9.74 -6.64 -11.99
C ARG A 129 -10.56 -5.60 -11.24
N ALA A 130 -10.47 -4.32 -11.62
CA ALA A 130 -11.30 -3.27 -11.04
C ALA A 130 -12.78 -3.55 -11.29
N HIS A 131 -13.13 -3.94 -12.52
CA HIS A 131 -14.51 -4.28 -12.89
C HIS A 131 -15.04 -5.49 -12.11
N GLU A 132 -14.22 -6.53 -11.90
CA GLU A 132 -14.59 -7.69 -11.09
C GLU A 132 -14.87 -7.32 -9.63
N ALA A 133 -14.18 -6.30 -9.10
CA ALA A 133 -14.44 -5.75 -7.77
C ALA A 133 -15.58 -4.72 -7.73
N GLY A 134 -16.28 -4.50 -8.86
CA GLY A 134 -17.37 -3.53 -8.98
C GLY A 134 -16.93 -2.08 -9.19
N LEU A 135 -15.62 -1.81 -9.30
CA LEU A 135 -15.09 -0.49 -9.60
C LEU A 135 -15.03 -0.25 -11.12
N ARG A 136 -15.63 0.84 -11.58
CA ARG A 136 -15.71 1.22 -13.00
C ARG A 136 -14.92 2.51 -13.23
N PRO A 137 -13.58 2.45 -13.37
CA PRO A 137 -12.79 3.65 -13.52
C PRO A 137 -13.00 4.29 -14.90
N VAL A 138 -13.02 5.63 -14.95
CA VAL A 138 -13.09 6.39 -16.21
C VAL A 138 -11.83 6.16 -17.05
N ASP A 139 -10.69 6.01 -16.39
CA ASP A 139 -9.45 5.61 -17.01
C ASP A 139 -8.52 4.87 -16.04
N VAL A 140 -7.51 4.20 -16.61
CA VAL A 140 -6.51 3.44 -15.85
C VAL A 140 -5.11 3.83 -16.31
N LEU A 141 -4.32 4.36 -15.39
CA LEU A 141 -2.95 4.81 -15.67
C LEU A 141 -1.93 3.98 -14.88
N LEU A 142 -0.74 3.78 -15.46
CA LEU A 142 0.41 3.25 -14.76
C LEU A 142 1.44 4.36 -14.55
N THR A 143 1.89 4.54 -13.32
CA THR A 143 2.88 5.56 -12.97
C THR A 143 3.94 5.03 -12.02
N SER A 144 4.98 5.81 -11.86
CA SER A 144 6.02 5.65 -10.87
C SER A 144 6.37 7.05 -10.38
N GLY A 145 6.16 7.32 -9.09
CA GLY A 145 6.56 8.58 -8.46
C GLY A 145 8.05 8.93 -8.64
N LYS A 146 8.90 7.99 -9.07
CA LYS A 146 10.32 8.25 -9.36
C LYS A 146 10.58 8.81 -10.77
N LYS A 147 9.56 8.88 -11.65
CA LYS A 147 9.73 9.22 -13.08
C LYS A 147 8.93 10.47 -13.44
N PRO A 148 9.59 11.62 -13.70
CA PRO A 148 8.91 12.88 -13.98
C PRO A 148 7.93 12.83 -15.17
N GLN A 149 8.27 12.11 -16.24
CA GLN A 149 7.39 11.98 -17.42
C GLN A 149 6.07 11.26 -17.10
N GLU A 150 6.12 10.22 -16.27
CA GLU A 150 4.90 9.48 -15.86
C GLU A 150 4.07 10.26 -14.84
N MET A 151 4.70 11.20 -14.12
CA MET A 151 4.00 12.15 -13.25
C MET A 151 3.30 13.24 -14.06
N GLN A 152 3.93 13.76 -15.11
CA GLN A 152 3.30 14.71 -16.01
C GLN A 152 2.06 14.09 -16.68
N GLU A 153 2.20 12.86 -17.20
CA GLU A 153 1.07 12.13 -17.79
C GLU A 153 -0.09 11.93 -16.79
N LEU A 154 0.23 11.69 -15.51
CA LEU A 154 -0.78 11.61 -14.44
C LEU A 154 -1.48 12.96 -14.23
N LEU A 155 -0.75 14.06 -14.14
CA LEU A 155 -1.32 15.39 -13.97
C LEU A 155 -2.21 15.81 -15.15
N ASP A 156 -1.76 15.58 -16.38
CA ASP A 156 -2.53 15.86 -17.59
C ASP A 156 -3.83 15.04 -17.63
N THR A 157 -3.78 13.79 -17.15
CA THR A 157 -4.93 12.90 -17.07
C THR A 157 -5.91 13.33 -15.96
N ILE A 158 -5.39 13.76 -14.81
CA ILE A 158 -6.20 14.34 -13.72
C ILE A 158 -6.92 15.59 -14.24
N GLU A 159 -6.21 16.49 -14.91
CA GLU A 159 -6.78 17.72 -15.47
C GLU A 159 -7.91 17.41 -16.47
N LYS A 160 -7.68 16.45 -17.36
CA LYS A 160 -8.67 16.00 -18.35
C LYS A 160 -9.97 15.50 -17.71
N TYR A 161 -9.89 14.70 -16.64
CA TYR A 161 -11.07 14.05 -16.06
C TYR A 161 -11.68 14.81 -14.88
N ARG A 162 -10.94 15.74 -14.24
CA ARG A 162 -11.50 16.53 -13.15
C ARG A 162 -12.50 17.55 -13.64
N GLU A 163 -12.40 18.04 -14.87
CA GLU A 163 -13.37 18.95 -15.49
C GLU A 163 -13.72 20.17 -14.59
N GLY A 164 -12.72 20.74 -13.92
CA GLY A 164 -12.92 21.86 -12.98
C GLY A 164 -13.50 21.46 -11.62
N ARG A 165 -13.33 20.21 -11.18
CA ARG A 165 -13.69 19.73 -9.84
C ARG A 165 -12.46 19.60 -8.95
N ASP A 166 -12.70 19.49 -7.65
CA ASP A 166 -11.69 19.07 -6.68
C ASP A 166 -11.23 17.63 -6.94
N VAL A 167 -10.04 17.28 -6.46
CA VAL A 167 -9.42 15.98 -6.69
C VAL A 167 -9.10 15.32 -5.36
N TYR A 168 -9.74 14.19 -5.04
CA TYR A 168 -9.42 13.41 -3.85
C TYR A 168 -8.53 12.23 -4.18
N VAL A 169 -7.34 12.19 -3.57
CA VAL A 169 -6.42 11.06 -3.73
C VAL A 169 -6.65 10.07 -2.60
N VAL A 170 -7.14 8.87 -2.96
CA VAL A 170 -7.44 7.77 -2.05
C VAL A 170 -6.55 6.57 -2.32
N GLY A 171 -6.29 5.77 -1.29
CA GLY A 171 -5.51 4.55 -1.43
C GLY A 171 -5.21 3.93 -0.07
N VAL A 172 -4.92 2.64 -0.06
CA VAL A 172 -4.47 1.98 1.17
C VAL A 172 -3.05 2.43 1.55
N THR A 173 -2.61 2.15 2.77
CA THR A 173 -1.24 2.46 3.21
C THR A 173 -0.22 1.73 2.33
N ASN A 174 0.99 2.30 2.23
CA ASN A 174 2.10 1.75 1.45
C ASN A 174 1.94 1.65 -0.07
N VAL A 175 0.82 2.06 -0.69
CA VAL A 175 0.69 2.13 -2.16
C VAL A 175 1.59 3.19 -2.81
N GLY A 176 2.16 4.08 -2.00
CA GLY A 176 3.01 5.18 -2.46
C GLY A 176 2.25 6.46 -2.77
N LYS A 177 1.03 6.62 -2.23
CA LYS A 177 0.24 7.85 -2.28
C LYS A 177 1.04 9.08 -1.84
N SER A 178 1.62 9.06 -0.64
CA SER A 178 2.44 10.17 -0.11
C SER A 178 3.62 10.52 -1.02
N THR A 179 4.23 9.52 -1.67
CA THR A 179 5.29 9.77 -2.66
C THR A 179 4.75 10.48 -3.89
N LEU A 180 3.59 10.08 -4.42
CA LEU A 180 2.96 10.76 -5.55
C LEU A 180 2.58 12.20 -5.20
N ILE A 181 1.93 12.42 -4.05
CA ILE A 181 1.57 13.75 -3.55
C ILE A 181 2.80 14.66 -3.43
N ASN A 182 3.87 14.17 -2.80
CA ASN A 182 5.10 14.94 -2.67
C ASN A 182 5.73 15.33 -4.02
N GLN A 183 5.61 14.47 -5.03
CA GLN A 183 6.09 14.78 -6.37
C GLN A 183 5.19 15.78 -7.09
N ILE A 184 3.88 15.70 -6.89
CA ILE A 184 2.93 16.69 -7.41
C ILE A 184 3.27 18.06 -6.81
N ILE A 185 3.40 18.18 -5.49
CA ILE A 185 3.77 19.44 -4.81
C ILE A 185 5.05 20.03 -5.41
N GLN A 186 6.08 19.21 -5.64
CA GLN A 186 7.35 19.67 -6.23
C GLN A 186 7.22 20.19 -7.67
N GLN A 187 6.22 19.73 -8.42
CA GLN A 187 6.01 20.09 -9.83
C GLN A 187 5.03 21.26 -10.00
N THR A 188 4.02 21.38 -9.12
CA THR A 188 2.98 22.41 -9.22
C THR A 188 3.30 23.65 -8.39
N VAL A 189 3.92 23.49 -7.22
CA VAL A 189 4.12 24.59 -6.26
C VAL A 189 5.61 24.89 -6.13
N GLY A 190 6.03 26.08 -6.57
CA GLY A 190 7.29 26.64 -6.10
C GLY A 190 7.22 26.72 -4.58
N VAL A 191 8.17 26.05 -3.89
CA VAL A 191 8.28 25.63 -2.47
C VAL A 191 7.77 26.60 -1.36
N GLN A 192 7.24 27.78 -1.64
CA GLN A 192 7.00 28.84 -0.66
C GLN A 192 5.54 29.16 -0.32
N ASP A 193 4.52 28.71 -1.08
CA ASP A 193 3.14 29.09 -0.76
C ASP A 193 2.14 27.91 -0.66
N VAL A 194 1.67 27.73 0.57
CA VAL A 194 0.39 27.18 1.03
C VAL A 194 0.12 25.69 0.80
N ILE A 195 0.62 24.88 1.73
CA ILE A 195 -0.06 23.65 2.16
C ILE A 195 -0.90 24.02 3.39
N THR A 196 -2.22 24.05 3.26
CA THR A 196 -3.12 24.12 4.41
C THR A 196 -3.49 22.70 4.83
N THR A 197 -3.56 22.47 6.14
CA THR A 197 -4.16 21.25 6.67
C THR A 197 -5.51 21.59 7.29
N SER A 198 -6.55 20.95 6.80
CA SER A 198 -7.93 21.11 7.26
C SER A 198 -8.45 19.78 7.81
N GLN A 199 -9.62 19.75 8.45
CA GLN A 199 -10.20 18.50 8.93
C GLN A 199 -11.13 17.87 7.87
N PHE A 200 -11.10 16.54 7.75
CA PHE A 200 -12.11 15.81 6.98
C PHE A 200 -13.50 16.00 7.60
N PRO A 201 -14.54 16.36 6.81
CA PRO A 201 -15.91 16.50 7.31
C PRO A 201 -16.34 15.29 8.17
N GLY A 202 -16.74 15.57 9.41
CA GLY A 202 -17.19 14.53 10.34
C GLY A 202 -16.09 13.62 10.92
N THR A 203 -14.80 13.97 10.78
CA THR A 203 -13.68 13.21 11.34
C THR A 203 -12.60 14.12 11.94
N THR A 204 -11.74 13.58 12.79
CA THR A 204 -10.59 14.29 13.38
C THR A 204 -9.33 14.21 12.53
N LEU A 205 -9.45 13.82 11.26
CA LEU A 205 -8.33 13.52 10.38
C LEU A 205 -7.92 14.72 9.56
N ASP A 206 -6.62 14.98 9.52
CA ASP A 206 -6.08 16.09 8.74
C ASP A 206 -6.06 15.74 7.24
N LYS A 207 -6.72 16.57 6.41
CA LYS A 207 -6.52 16.66 4.96
C LYS A 207 -5.28 17.50 4.67
N ILE A 208 -4.59 17.19 3.58
CA ILE A 208 -3.60 18.08 2.97
C ILE A 208 -4.25 18.64 1.70
N GLU A 209 -4.36 19.96 1.61
CA GLU A 209 -4.91 20.64 0.44
C GLU A 209 -3.78 21.28 -0.36
N ILE A 210 -3.72 20.94 -1.65
CA ILE A 210 -2.77 21.48 -2.61
C ILE A 210 -3.58 22.32 -3.60
N PRO A 211 -3.39 23.64 -3.64
CA PRO A 211 -4.13 24.50 -4.56
C PRO A 211 -3.79 24.18 -6.02
N LEU A 212 -4.81 24.18 -6.87
CA LEU A 212 -4.72 24.16 -8.33
C LEU A 212 -4.93 25.58 -8.88
N ASP A 213 -4.50 25.82 -10.11
CA ASP A 213 -4.46 27.16 -10.72
C ASP A 213 -5.85 27.81 -10.89
N ASP A 214 -6.92 27.03 -10.84
CA ASP A 214 -8.31 27.46 -11.05
C ASP A 214 -9.11 27.63 -9.76
N GLY A 215 -8.45 27.59 -8.60
CA GLY A 215 -9.10 27.75 -7.29
C GLY A 215 -9.70 26.47 -6.72
N HIS A 216 -9.51 25.33 -7.40
CA HIS A 216 -9.80 24.00 -6.88
C HIS A 216 -8.62 23.41 -6.12
N PHE A 217 -8.84 22.29 -5.44
CA PHE A 217 -7.80 21.65 -4.64
C PHE A 217 -7.57 20.19 -5.04
N LEU A 218 -6.31 19.76 -4.91
CA LEU A 218 -5.96 18.36 -4.80
C LEU A 218 -5.79 18.01 -3.33
N ILE A 219 -6.60 17.08 -2.86
CA ILE A 219 -6.75 16.71 -1.47
C ILE A 219 -6.15 15.33 -1.22
N ASP A 220 -5.14 15.26 -0.34
CA ASP A 220 -4.63 14.00 0.17
C ASP A 220 -5.54 13.45 1.27
N THR A 221 -6.03 12.23 1.08
CA THR A 221 -6.74 11.50 2.13
C THR A 221 -5.77 10.62 2.94
N PRO A 222 -5.93 10.46 4.26
CA PRO A 222 -5.19 9.47 5.03
C PRO A 222 -5.20 8.08 4.38
N GLY A 223 -4.04 7.41 4.39
CA GLY A 223 -3.93 6.07 3.85
C GLY A 223 -4.73 5.06 4.66
N ILE A 224 -5.45 4.17 3.97
CA ILE A 224 -6.33 3.19 4.61
C ILE A 224 -5.52 1.94 4.98
N ILE A 225 -5.52 1.51 6.24
CA ILE A 225 -4.81 0.29 6.62
C ILE A 225 -5.67 -0.93 6.29
N HIS A 226 -5.18 -1.78 5.38
CA HIS A 226 -5.84 -3.05 5.09
C HIS A 226 -5.28 -4.15 6.00
N ARG A 227 -6.11 -4.68 6.91
CA ARG A 227 -5.73 -5.76 7.84
C ARG A 227 -5.28 -7.03 7.12
N HIS A 228 -5.70 -7.22 5.87
CA HIS A 228 -5.36 -8.38 5.04
C HIS A 228 -3.99 -8.31 4.36
N GLN A 229 -3.23 -7.23 4.55
CA GLN A 229 -1.88 -7.12 3.99
C GLN A 229 -0.82 -7.61 4.97
N MET A 230 0.19 -8.31 4.44
CA MET A 230 1.41 -8.67 5.20
C MET A 230 2.03 -7.46 5.90
N ALA A 231 1.92 -6.28 5.30
CA ALA A 231 2.50 -5.05 5.82
C ALA A 231 1.95 -4.63 7.21
N HIS A 232 0.74 -5.09 7.58
CA HIS A 232 0.14 -4.80 8.88
C HIS A 232 0.87 -5.50 10.04
N TYR A 233 1.52 -6.64 9.76
CA TYR A 233 2.13 -7.51 10.76
C TYR A 233 3.65 -7.33 10.90
N LEU A 234 4.23 -6.34 10.20
CA LEU A 234 5.68 -6.18 10.11
C LEU A 234 6.15 -4.81 10.57
N GLY A 235 7.28 -4.81 11.29
CA GLY A 235 7.99 -3.59 11.62
C GLY A 235 8.56 -2.88 10.39
N LYS A 236 8.82 -1.57 10.52
CA LYS A 236 9.35 -0.71 9.42
C LYS A 236 10.62 -1.25 8.76
N LYS A 237 11.47 -1.98 9.49
CA LYS A 237 12.71 -2.57 8.95
C LYS A 237 12.40 -3.73 8.01
N ASP A 238 11.43 -4.56 8.36
CA ASP A 238 11.09 -5.77 7.63
C ASP A 238 10.18 -5.45 6.44
N LEU A 239 9.36 -4.40 6.55
CA LEU A 239 8.67 -3.76 5.42
C LEU A 239 9.63 -3.39 4.28
N LYS A 240 10.81 -2.85 4.58
CA LYS A 240 11.81 -2.50 3.55
C LYS A 240 12.38 -3.73 2.84
N ILE A 241 12.39 -4.88 3.50
CA ILE A 241 12.89 -6.13 2.91
C ILE A 241 11.84 -6.70 1.95
N ILE A 242 10.56 -6.64 2.33
CA ILE A 242 9.48 -7.23 1.52
C ILE A 242 9.00 -6.32 0.39
N ALA A 243 9.06 -5.00 0.58
CA ALA A 243 8.62 -4.02 -0.42
C ALA A 243 9.74 -3.77 -1.44
N PRO A 244 9.57 -4.18 -2.71
CA PRO A 244 10.61 -4.02 -3.72
C PRO A 244 10.95 -2.55 -3.95
N GLN A 245 12.24 -2.23 -3.99
CA GLN A 245 12.73 -0.87 -4.29
C GLN A 245 13.28 -0.71 -5.71
N LYS A 246 13.52 -1.84 -6.38
CA LYS A 246 14.11 -1.97 -7.71
C LYS A 246 13.33 -3.02 -8.50
N GLU A 247 13.56 -3.06 -9.81
CA GLU A 247 13.03 -4.10 -10.70
C GLU A 247 13.20 -5.50 -10.09
N ILE A 248 12.07 -6.21 -9.97
CA ILE A 248 12.02 -7.55 -9.40
C ILE A 248 12.64 -8.53 -10.39
N LYS A 249 13.61 -9.31 -9.91
CA LYS A 249 14.22 -10.36 -10.71
C LYS A 249 13.46 -11.67 -10.50
N PRO A 250 12.96 -12.33 -11.56
CA PRO A 250 12.32 -13.64 -11.44
C PRO A 250 13.31 -14.65 -10.86
N LYS A 251 12.94 -15.31 -9.75
CA LYS A 251 13.72 -16.37 -9.12
C LYS A 251 13.12 -17.72 -9.50
N VAL A 252 13.78 -18.47 -10.38
CA VAL A 252 13.27 -19.75 -10.90
C VAL A 252 13.72 -20.92 -10.03
N TYR A 253 12.77 -21.75 -9.61
CA TYR A 253 12.99 -22.97 -8.85
C TYR A 253 12.41 -24.18 -9.58
N GLN A 254 13.20 -25.24 -9.71
CA GLN A 254 12.72 -26.56 -10.11
C GLN A 254 12.31 -27.32 -8.86
N LEU A 255 11.03 -27.70 -8.78
CA LEU A 255 10.49 -28.45 -7.65
C LEU A 255 9.87 -29.77 -8.11
N ASN A 256 10.06 -30.80 -7.30
CA ASN A 256 9.26 -32.02 -7.31
C ASN A 256 8.09 -31.86 -6.34
N ALA A 257 7.07 -32.70 -6.48
CA ALA A 257 6.05 -32.85 -5.45
C ALA A 257 6.69 -33.11 -4.08
N GLU A 258 6.02 -32.67 -3.01
CA GLU A 258 6.48 -32.72 -1.62
C GLU A 258 7.73 -31.87 -1.34
N GLN A 259 7.91 -30.79 -2.09
CA GLN A 259 8.90 -29.76 -1.80
C GLN A 259 8.26 -28.43 -1.43
N THR A 260 8.95 -27.71 -0.56
CA THR A 260 8.49 -26.46 0.03
C THR A 260 9.48 -25.34 -0.26
N LEU A 261 8.96 -24.15 -0.55
CA LEU A 261 9.69 -22.89 -0.58
C LEU A 261 9.18 -21.97 0.54
N PHE A 262 10.06 -21.58 1.44
CA PHE A 262 9.82 -20.52 2.40
C PHE A 262 10.19 -19.16 1.79
N LEU A 263 9.34 -18.17 2.02
CA LEU A 263 9.52 -16.78 1.63
C LEU A 263 9.89 -15.97 2.89
N GLY A 264 11.19 -15.98 3.24
CA GLY A 264 11.62 -15.65 4.60
C GLY A 264 10.93 -16.57 5.62
N GLY A 265 10.57 -16.02 6.78
CA GLY A 265 9.64 -16.63 7.73
C GLY A 265 8.20 -16.13 7.57
N LEU A 266 7.88 -15.37 6.52
CA LEU A 266 6.56 -14.73 6.37
C LEU A 266 5.51 -15.61 5.73
N ALA A 267 5.93 -16.40 4.75
CA ALA A 267 5.04 -17.24 3.99
C ALA A 267 5.74 -18.51 3.56
N ARG A 268 4.93 -19.50 3.20
CA ARG A 268 5.39 -20.80 2.74
C ARG A 268 4.58 -21.25 1.53
N PHE A 269 5.25 -21.88 0.58
CA PHE A 269 4.65 -22.44 -0.62
C PHE A 269 5.01 -23.92 -0.70
N ASP A 270 4.01 -24.79 -0.72
CA ASP A 270 4.15 -26.23 -0.84
C ASP A 270 3.71 -26.67 -2.23
N TYR A 271 4.57 -27.41 -2.91
CA TYR A 271 4.16 -28.15 -4.09
C TYR A 271 3.65 -29.52 -3.67
N VAL A 272 2.33 -29.67 -3.58
CA VAL A 272 1.68 -30.86 -3.01
C VAL A 272 1.70 -32.02 -4.00
N GLN A 273 1.27 -31.79 -5.25
CA GLN A 273 1.14 -32.85 -6.24
C GLN A 273 1.35 -32.36 -7.67
N GLY A 274 2.08 -33.14 -8.46
CA GLY A 274 2.19 -33.01 -9.91
C GLY A 274 3.57 -33.44 -10.42
N ALA A 275 3.81 -33.24 -11.72
CA ALA A 275 5.09 -33.56 -12.35
C ALA A 275 6.18 -32.54 -11.97
N LYS A 276 7.45 -32.94 -12.01
CA LYS A 276 8.55 -31.99 -11.81
C LYS A 276 8.38 -30.77 -12.72
N SER A 277 8.29 -29.59 -12.12
CA SER A 277 7.87 -28.35 -12.79
C SER A 277 8.73 -27.16 -12.38
N SER A 278 8.63 -26.10 -13.19
CA SER A 278 9.26 -24.81 -12.93
C SER A 278 8.32 -23.89 -12.16
N PHE A 279 8.83 -23.26 -11.12
CA PHE A 279 8.10 -22.27 -10.32
C PHE A 279 8.90 -20.98 -10.33
N ILE A 280 8.24 -19.86 -10.64
CA ILE A 280 8.92 -18.57 -10.80
C ILE A 280 8.43 -17.63 -9.70
N ALA A 281 9.30 -17.33 -8.74
CA ALA A 281 8.97 -16.42 -7.65
C ALA A 281 9.29 -14.96 -8.04
N TYR A 282 8.28 -14.10 -7.92
CA TYR A 282 8.34 -12.66 -8.06
C TYR A 282 8.09 -12.03 -6.69
N VAL A 283 9.17 -11.88 -5.94
CA VAL A 283 9.20 -11.30 -4.60
C VAL A 283 10.32 -10.26 -4.55
N SER A 284 10.38 -9.45 -3.50
CA SER A 284 11.52 -8.54 -3.31
C SER A 284 12.86 -9.26 -3.48
N ASN A 285 13.80 -8.59 -4.13
CA ASN A 285 15.13 -9.15 -4.38
C ASN A 285 15.85 -9.47 -3.06
N ASP A 286 15.61 -8.67 -2.03
CA ASP A 286 16.22 -8.79 -0.71
C ASP A 286 15.54 -9.86 0.17
N LEU A 287 14.35 -10.35 -0.22
CA LEU A 287 13.70 -11.46 0.44
C LEU A 287 14.38 -12.79 0.08
N LYS A 288 14.91 -13.49 1.09
CA LYS A 288 15.55 -14.79 0.92
C LYS A 288 14.51 -15.89 0.80
N LEU A 289 14.75 -16.80 -0.14
CA LEU A 289 13.91 -17.97 -0.37
C LEU A 289 14.66 -19.23 0.08
N HIS A 290 14.00 -20.08 0.87
CA HIS A 290 14.61 -21.30 1.41
C HIS A 290 13.82 -22.54 0.96
N ARG A 291 14.51 -23.48 0.32
CA ARG A 291 13.89 -24.73 -0.15
C ARG A 291 14.13 -25.87 0.84
N THR A 292 13.08 -26.63 1.14
CA THR A 292 13.17 -27.87 1.94
C THR A 292 12.20 -28.93 1.44
N LYS A 293 12.21 -30.13 2.04
CA LYS A 293 11.18 -31.15 1.85
C LYS A 293 9.95 -30.81 2.71
N THR A 294 8.75 -31.00 2.17
CA THR A 294 7.49 -30.70 2.88
C THR A 294 7.36 -31.50 4.17
N ALA A 295 7.81 -32.76 4.19
CA ALA A 295 7.81 -33.61 5.39
C ALA A 295 8.62 -33.03 6.58
N THR A 296 9.58 -32.15 6.32
CA THR A 296 10.42 -31.51 7.35
C THR A 296 10.12 -30.02 7.51
N ALA A 297 9.17 -29.48 6.76
CA ALA A 297 8.96 -28.03 6.67
C ALA A 297 8.47 -27.43 8.00
N ASP A 298 7.56 -28.11 8.71
CA ASP A 298 7.02 -27.62 9.99
C ASP A 298 8.14 -27.51 11.05
N ALA A 299 8.87 -28.61 11.28
CA ALA A 299 10.01 -28.63 12.22
C ALA A 299 11.13 -27.66 11.79
N PHE A 300 11.34 -27.48 10.49
CA PHE A 300 12.30 -26.51 9.98
C PHE A 300 11.87 -25.07 10.28
N TYR A 301 10.58 -24.76 10.14
CA TYR A 301 10.05 -23.44 10.44
C TYR A 301 10.20 -23.09 11.93
N GLU A 302 9.72 -23.96 12.82
CA GLU A 302 9.80 -23.77 14.27
C GLU A 302 11.23 -23.53 14.76
N LYS A 303 12.20 -24.25 14.20
CA LYS A 303 13.61 -24.14 14.59
C LYS A 303 14.30 -22.88 14.07
N HIS A 304 13.85 -22.34 12.94
CA HIS A 304 14.63 -21.36 12.17
C HIS A 304 13.95 -20.01 11.95
N VAL A 305 12.66 -19.86 12.27
CA VAL A 305 11.95 -18.57 12.29
C VAL A 305 12.64 -17.58 13.22
N GLY A 306 12.75 -16.32 12.80
CA GLY A 306 13.46 -15.28 13.55
C GLY A 306 14.99 -15.36 13.46
N GLY A 307 15.55 -16.40 12.84
CA GLY A 307 16.99 -16.60 12.64
C GLY A 307 17.37 -16.71 11.16
N LEU A 308 17.35 -17.93 10.62
CA LEU A 308 17.62 -18.17 9.20
C LEU A 308 16.44 -17.72 8.33
N LEU A 309 15.22 -17.97 8.82
CA LEU A 309 13.98 -17.55 8.18
C LEU A 309 13.58 -16.18 8.73
N GLN A 310 14.10 -15.14 8.07
CA GLN A 310 13.78 -13.75 8.34
C GLN A 310 13.36 -13.04 7.05
N PRO A 311 12.48 -12.04 7.12
CA PRO A 311 11.64 -11.63 8.27
C PRO A 311 10.55 -12.67 8.62
N PRO A 312 9.92 -12.68 9.82
CA PRO A 312 10.10 -11.73 10.92
C PRO A 312 11.41 -11.96 11.67
N ARG A 313 11.85 -10.97 12.46
CA ARG A 313 13.04 -11.09 13.34
C ARG A 313 12.70 -11.79 14.65
N ALA A 314 13.73 -12.26 15.37
CA ALA A 314 13.58 -13.00 16.64
C ALA A 314 12.71 -12.27 17.69
N ASP A 315 12.79 -10.95 17.75
CA ASP A 315 12.00 -10.09 18.63
C ASP A 315 10.55 -9.90 18.19
N GLU A 316 10.23 -10.18 16.92
CA GLU A 316 8.88 -10.05 16.35
C GLU A 316 8.16 -11.40 16.23
N VAL A 317 8.86 -12.54 16.34
CA VAL A 317 8.26 -13.89 16.17
C VAL A 317 7.10 -14.14 17.15
N ALA A 318 7.23 -13.71 18.40
CA ALA A 318 6.23 -14.00 19.44
C ALA A 318 4.88 -13.34 19.16
N GLU A 319 4.89 -12.17 18.49
CA GLU A 319 3.69 -11.42 18.12
C GLU A 319 3.23 -11.72 16.69
N PHE A 320 4.04 -12.47 15.92
CA PHE A 320 3.74 -12.80 14.54
C PHE A 320 2.64 -13.88 14.46
N PRO A 321 1.58 -13.69 13.64
CA PRO A 321 0.48 -14.65 13.59
C PRO A 321 0.89 -16.01 13.04
N GLU A 322 0.14 -17.05 13.46
CA GLU A 322 0.28 -18.39 12.91
C GLU A 322 0.03 -18.41 11.39
N LEU A 323 0.75 -19.27 10.67
CA LEU A 323 0.56 -19.46 9.24
C LEU A 323 -0.63 -20.39 8.99
N VAL A 324 -1.57 -19.94 8.16
CA VAL A 324 -2.78 -20.68 7.76
C VAL A 324 -2.62 -21.17 6.32
N ARG A 325 -3.07 -22.40 6.06
CA ARG A 325 -2.98 -23.07 4.74
C ARG A 325 -4.12 -22.68 3.81
N PHE A 326 -3.77 -22.37 2.57
CA PHE A 326 -4.66 -22.14 1.45
C PHE A 326 -4.27 -23.07 0.30
N GLU A 327 -5.16 -23.97 -0.10
CA GLU A 327 -4.87 -24.97 -1.12
C GLU A 327 -5.55 -24.65 -2.46
N PHE A 328 -4.82 -24.85 -3.55
CA PHE A 328 -5.26 -24.56 -4.90
C PHE A 328 -4.95 -25.71 -5.85
N SER A 329 -5.97 -26.12 -6.62
CA SER A 329 -5.78 -26.91 -7.84
C SER A 329 -5.56 -25.97 -9.03
N VAL A 330 -4.40 -26.12 -9.68
CA VAL A 330 -3.96 -25.33 -10.82
C VAL A 330 -4.08 -26.19 -12.08
N LYS A 331 -4.77 -25.68 -13.10
CA LYS A 331 -4.99 -26.38 -14.38
C LYS A 331 -4.25 -25.75 -15.56
N GLU A 332 -3.88 -24.49 -15.42
CA GLU A 332 -3.19 -23.70 -16.44
C GLU A 332 -2.21 -22.75 -15.75
N LYS A 333 -1.39 -22.04 -16.53
CA LYS A 333 -0.39 -21.11 -16.01
C LYS A 333 -1.05 -20.07 -15.08
N THR A 334 -0.74 -20.14 -13.79
CA THR A 334 -1.45 -19.41 -12.72
C THR A 334 -0.44 -18.79 -11.75
N ASP A 335 -0.72 -17.59 -11.29
CA ASP A 335 0.01 -16.96 -10.19
C ASP A 335 -0.67 -17.28 -8.86
N ILE A 336 0.10 -17.78 -7.90
CA ILE A 336 -0.29 -17.85 -6.48
C ILE A 336 0.28 -16.60 -5.80
N VAL A 337 -0.61 -15.70 -5.41
CA VAL A 337 -0.32 -14.36 -4.90
C VAL A 337 -0.42 -14.38 -3.38
N PHE A 338 0.64 -13.94 -2.71
CA PHE A 338 0.70 -13.70 -1.28
C PHE A 338 0.57 -12.18 -1.05
N ALA A 339 -0.56 -11.74 -0.51
CA ALA A 339 -0.88 -10.31 -0.37
C ALA A 339 0.22 -9.55 0.38
N GLY A 340 0.73 -8.49 -0.24
CA GLY A 340 1.83 -7.66 0.29
C GLY A 340 3.23 -8.26 0.18
N LEU A 341 3.42 -9.47 -0.37
CA LEU A 341 4.74 -10.12 -0.46
C LEU A 341 5.19 -10.41 -1.90
N GLY A 342 4.26 -10.76 -2.78
CA GLY A 342 4.52 -11.09 -4.18
C GLY A 342 3.77 -12.33 -4.64
N TRP A 343 4.27 -12.98 -5.68
CA TRP A 343 3.62 -14.18 -6.22
C TRP A 343 4.61 -15.23 -6.70
N ILE A 344 4.12 -16.46 -6.80
CA ILE A 344 4.81 -17.58 -7.44
C ILE A 344 3.98 -18.02 -8.64
N THR A 345 4.55 -17.92 -9.83
CA THR A 345 3.95 -18.43 -11.05
C THR A 345 4.17 -19.95 -11.13
N VAL A 346 3.06 -20.67 -11.23
CA VAL A 346 2.97 -22.12 -11.46
C VAL A 346 2.78 -22.33 -12.96
N THR A 347 3.74 -22.98 -13.62
CA THR A 347 3.74 -23.09 -15.09
C THR A 347 2.92 -24.27 -15.61
N GLU A 348 2.79 -25.33 -14.82
CA GLU A 348 2.18 -26.60 -15.21
C GLU A 348 1.05 -26.99 -14.25
N PRO A 349 0.11 -27.86 -14.66
CA PRO A 349 -0.96 -28.33 -13.78
C PRO A 349 -0.44 -29.05 -12.53
N GLY A 350 -1.11 -28.84 -11.40
CA GLY A 350 -0.76 -29.46 -10.13
C GLY A 350 -1.59 -28.95 -8.96
N VAL A 351 -1.32 -29.49 -7.78
CA VAL A 351 -1.87 -29.02 -6.50
C VAL A 351 -0.77 -28.33 -5.72
N VAL A 352 -1.06 -27.12 -5.27
CA VAL A 352 -0.14 -26.27 -4.51
C VAL A 352 -0.85 -25.73 -3.28
N ALA A 353 -0.10 -25.49 -2.21
CA ALA A 353 -0.63 -24.82 -1.03
C ALA A 353 0.24 -23.60 -0.67
N GLY A 354 -0.39 -22.45 -0.50
CA GLY A 354 0.24 -21.27 0.07
C GLY A 354 -0.11 -21.17 1.55
N TRP A 355 0.84 -20.75 2.36
CA TRP A 355 0.68 -20.50 3.78
C TRP A 355 1.05 -19.05 4.05
N ALA A 356 0.17 -18.33 4.71
CA ALA A 356 0.37 -16.93 5.08
C ALA A 356 -0.17 -16.68 6.50
N PRO A 357 0.25 -15.61 7.19
CA PRO A 357 -0.22 -15.30 8.53
C PRO A 357 -1.74 -15.18 8.56
N LYS A 358 -2.36 -15.62 9.64
CA LYS A 358 -3.81 -15.51 9.82
C LYS A 358 -4.27 -14.06 9.62
N GLY A 359 -5.12 -13.86 8.61
CA GLY A 359 -5.61 -12.55 8.20
C GLY A 359 -5.05 -12.11 6.85
N VAL A 360 -3.86 -12.57 6.45
CA VAL A 360 -3.27 -12.29 5.13
C VAL A 360 -3.82 -13.24 4.09
N ASP A 361 -4.27 -12.69 2.96
CA ASP A 361 -4.84 -13.49 1.88
C ASP A 361 -3.77 -14.14 1.00
N VAL A 362 -4.03 -15.40 0.64
CA VAL A 362 -3.38 -16.07 -0.49
C VAL A 362 -4.41 -16.30 -1.56
N LEU A 363 -4.14 -15.83 -2.76
CA LEU A 363 -5.10 -15.81 -3.86
C LEU A 363 -4.49 -16.49 -5.09
N ARG A 364 -5.34 -17.09 -5.93
CA ARG A 364 -4.94 -17.51 -7.27
C ARG A 364 -5.43 -16.49 -8.30
N ARG A 365 -4.62 -16.22 -9.32
CA ARG A 365 -5.02 -15.42 -10.49
C ARG A 365 -4.37 -15.94 -11.77
N LYS A 366 -4.92 -15.57 -12.91
CA LYS A 366 -4.26 -15.80 -14.20
C LYS A 366 -2.89 -15.14 -14.21
N ALA A 367 -1.88 -15.85 -14.73
CA ALA A 367 -0.51 -15.36 -14.71
C ALA A 367 -0.36 -14.01 -15.44
N LEU A 368 0.33 -13.06 -14.80
CA LEU A 368 0.64 -11.75 -15.39
C LEU A 368 1.69 -11.85 -16.52
N ILE A 369 2.60 -12.82 -16.43
CA ILE A 369 3.75 -13.05 -17.30
C ILE A 369 3.59 -14.37 -18.03
#